data_AF-A0A3B8XYF9-F1
#
_entry.id   AF-A0A3B8XYF9-F1
#
_cell.length_a   1.000
_cell.length_b   1.000
_cell.length_c   1.000
_cell.angle_alpha   90.00
_cell.angle_beta   90.00
_cell.angle_gamma   90.00
#
_symmetry.space_group_name_H-M   'P 1'
#
loop_
_entity.id
_entity.type
_entity.pdbx_description
1 polymer ?
#
loop_
_entity_poly.entity_id
_entity_poly.type
_entity_poly.pdbx_seq_one_letter_code
_entity_poly.pdbx_strand_id
1 'polypeptide(L)'
;AAQRYATGLLTRMVEAAKEGTAPRKGTGFAEMVRDLVSAKKIDPDFVAQIILLPSEQTLAQIIGENVDVDAIHAAREALRISIATHAKDALLDAYERMEVKGPYNPDAADAGRRALRNACLGYLAAAPGDEGVMLAAEQFRKATNMTDSIAALSVLSHVDCPERKEALSAFHDRWKDDHLVMDKWLAIQAMSSLPGTLDEVKRLTGHSAFTMKNPNKVRALITSFAANNQLHFHEAKGQGYRFVADKVLELDKLNPQVAARLLGTFKSWRQFEAKRRKLMQKELKRIAGTEGLSRDVYEIATKTLA
;
A
#
# COMPACT_ATOMS: atom_id res chain seq x y z
N ALA A 1 8.95 20.81 1.18
CA ALA A 1 7.79 21.71 0.99
C ALA A 1 6.61 20.98 0.34
N ALA A 2 6.83 20.30 -0.80
CA ALA A 2 5.81 19.53 -1.51
C ALA A 2 5.04 18.52 -0.63
N GLN A 3 5.74 17.72 0.19
CA GLN A 3 5.08 16.78 1.12
C GLN A 3 4.11 17.47 2.09
N ARG A 4 4.49 18.61 2.69
CA ARG A 4 3.59 19.40 3.55
C ARG A 4 2.37 19.92 2.78
N TYR A 5 2.58 20.35 1.53
CA TYR A 5 1.49 20.81 0.67
C TYR A 5 0.54 19.66 0.31
N ALA A 6 1.07 18.51 -0.12
CA ALA A 6 0.30 17.31 -0.45
C ALA A 6 -0.53 16.82 0.75
N THR A 7 0.10 16.70 1.92
CA THR A 7 -0.58 16.37 3.17
C THR A 7 -1.70 17.37 3.47
N GLY A 8 -1.42 18.67 3.47
CA GLY A 8 -2.42 19.69 3.78
C GLY A 8 -3.57 19.73 2.76
N LEU A 9 -3.31 19.43 1.49
CA LEU A 9 -4.32 19.29 0.47
C LEU A 9 -5.21 18.05 0.73
N LEU A 10 -4.60 16.90 0.98
CA LEU A 10 -5.31 15.65 1.24
C LEU A 10 -6.16 15.71 2.51
N THR A 11 -5.64 16.27 3.61
CA THR A 11 -6.43 16.47 4.84
C THR A 11 -7.66 17.34 4.57
N ARG A 12 -7.52 18.43 3.81
CA ARG A 12 -8.66 19.29 3.45
C ARG A 12 -9.64 18.63 2.48
N MET A 13 -9.17 17.72 1.62
CA MET A 13 -10.06 16.91 0.78
C MET A 13 -10.88 15.93 1.62
N VAL A 14 -10.28 15.34 2.66
CA VAL A 14 -10.97 14.49 3.63
C VAL A 14 -12.01 15.28 4.43
N GLU A 15 -11.66 16.48 4.90
CA GLU A 15 -12.58 17.38 5.61
C GLU A 15 -13.77 17.77 4.72
N ALA A 16 -13.51 18.19 3.48
CA ALA A 16 -14.57 18.57 2.54
C ALA A 16 -15.54 17.42 2.25
N ALA A 17 -15.03 16.19 2.11
CA ALA A 17 -15.86 15.01 1.92
C ALA A 17 -16.78 14.74 3.11
N LYS A 18 -16.28 14.95 4.35
CA LYS A 18 -17.07 14.79 5.58
C LYS A 18 -18.16 15.86 5.73
N GLU A 19 -17.87 17.09 5.33
CA GLU A 19 -18.79 18.22 5.42
C GLU A 19 -19.79 18.29 4.26
N GLY A 20 -19.63 17.43 3.24
CA GLY A 20 -20.44 17.48 2.02
C GLY A 20 -20.19 18.74 1.17
N THR A 21 -19.02 19.36 1.31
CA THR A 21 -18.64 20.56 0.56
C THR A 21 -17.91 20.19 -0.73
N ALA A 22 -17.78 21.16 -1.64
CA ALA A 22 -17.16 20.91 -2.95
C ALA A 22 -15.70 20.41 -2.78
N PRO A 23 -15.35 19.23 -3.32
CA PRO A 23 -14.03 18.67 -3.13
C PRO A 23 -12.98 19.52 -3.86
N ARG A 24 -11.82 19.70 -3.23
CA ARG A 24 -10.67 20.31 -3.91
C ARG A 24 -10.20 19.40 -5.02
N LYS A 25 -10.08 19.93 -6.24
CA LYS A 25 -9.65 19.17 -7.42
C LYS A 25 -8.14 18.87 -7.45
N GLY A 26 -7.35 19.53 -6.62
CA GLY A 26 -5.89 19.32 -6.56
C GLY A 26 -5.10 19.75 -7.80
N THR A 27 -5.69 20.57 -8.68
CA THR A 27 -5.09 20.99 -9.96
C THR A 27 -3.74 21.66 -9.78
N GLY A 28 -3.58 22.54 -8.79
CA GLY A 28 -2.28 23.19 -8.53
C GLY A 28 -1.17 22.21 -8.13
N PHE A 29 -1.50 21.09 -7.46
CA PHE A 29 -0.51 20.03 -7.21
C PHE A 29 -0.18 19.27 -8.49
N ALA A 30 -1.20 18.99 -9.33
CA ALA A 30 -1.00 18.33 -10.61
C ALA A 30 -0.13 19.17 -11.57
N GLU A 31 -0.32 20.48 -11.60
CA GLU A 31 0.53 21.42 -12.34
C GLU A 31 1.98 21.39 -11.83
N MET A 32 2.18 21.42 -10.50
CA MET A 32 3.51 21.27 -9.91
C MET A 32 4.16 19.93 -10.32
N VAL A 33 3.41 18.83 -10.29
CA VAL A 33 3.91 17.51 -10.75
C VAL A 33 4.30 17.57 -12.22
N ARG A 34 3.43 18.11 -13.08
CA ARG A 34 3.69 18.29 -14.53
C ARG A 34 4.99 19.04 -14.77
N ASP A 35 5.19 20.16 -14.08
CA ASP A 35 6.36 21.02 -14.26
C ASP A 35 7.64 20.31 -13.76
N LEU A 36 7.56 19.59 -12.63
CA LEU A 36 8.68 18.83 -12.08
C LEU A 36 9.10 17.67 -12.97
N VAL A 37 8.16 16.86 -13.47
CA VAL A 37 8.51 15.73 -14.35
C VAL A 37 8.97 16.21 -15.73
N SER A 38 8.64 17.45 -16.13
CA SER A 38 9.15 18.07 -17.36
C SER A 38 10.55 18.68 -17.20
N ALA A 39 10.99 18.95 -15.96
CA ALA A 39 12.25 19.62 -15.69
C ALA A 39 13.45 18.70 -15.93
N LYS A 40 14.29 19.01 -16.94
CA LYS A 40 15.43 18.18 -17.35
C LYS A 40 16.69 18.33 -16.49
N LYS A 41 16.75 19.35 -15.62
CA LYS A 41 17.95 19.70 -14.83
C LYS A 41 17.84 19.33 -13.35
N ILE A 42 16.76 18.66 -12.95
CA ILE A 42 16.56 18.21 -11.57
C ILE A 42 16.91 16.73 -11.52
N ASP A 43 17.56 16.31 -10.44
CA ASP A 43 17.87 14.91 -10.20
C ASP A 43 16.59 14.04 -10.23
N PRO A 44 16.53 12.97 -11.04
CA PRO A 44 15.33 12.15 -11.18
C PRO A 44 14.87 11.47 -9.88
N ASP A 45 15.79 11.02 -9.03
CA ASP A 45 15.42 10.41 -7.74
C ASP A 45 14.74 11.46 -6.84
N PHE A 46 15.30 12.66 -6.81
CA PHE A 46 14.70 13.77 -6.07
C PHE A 46 13.30 14.13 -6.57
N VAL A 47 13.09 14.17 -7.89
CA VAL A 47 11.75 14.37 -8.47
C VAL A 47 10.81 13.25 -8.06
N ALA A 48 11.24 11.98 -8.15
CA ALA A 48 10.44 10.83 -7.76
C ALA A 48 9.95 10.94 -6.31
N GLN A 49 10.83 11.30 -5.36
CA GLN A 49 10.48 11.49 -3.96
C GLN A 49 9.52 12.67 -3.73
N ILE A 50 9.63 13.74 -4.51
CA ILE A 50 8.76 14.92 -4.38
C ILE A 50 7.34 14.62 -4.83
N ILE A 51 7.18 13.89 -5.94
CA ILE A 51 5.86 13.67 -6.54
C ILE A 51 5.08 12.57 -5.84
N LEU A 52 5.69 11.73 -4.99
CA LEU A 52 4.97 10.70 -4.24
C LEU A 52 3.98 11.29 -3.23
N LEU A 53 2.74 10.80 -3.25
CA LEU A 53 1.74 11.19 -2.25
C LEU A 53 2.05 10.52 -0.90
N PRO A 54 1.76 11.20 0.23
CA PRO A 54 1.76 10.59 1.55
C PRO A 54 0.95 9.28 1.59
N SER A 55 1.40 8.33 2.39
CA SER A 55 0.66 7.07 2.61
C SER A 55 -0.64 7.32 3.38
N GLU A 56 -1.62 6.43 3.22
CA GLU A 56 -2.87 6.50 3.99
C GLU A 56 -2.63 6.43 5.50
N GLN A 57 -1.64 5.63 5.93
CA GLN A 57 -1.24 5.54 7.33
C GLN A 57 -0.67 6.88 7.84
N THR A 58 0.16 7.54 7.05
CA THR A 58 0.70 8.86 7.37
C THR A 58 -0.43 9.89 7.50
N LEU A 59 -1.39 9.88 6.58
CA LEU A 59 -2.56 10.77 6.64
C LEU A 59 -3.42 10.50 7.88
N ALA A 60 -3.67 9.23 8.21
CA ALA A 60 -4.39 8.84 9.41
C ALA A 60 -3.71 9.35 10.69
N GLN A 61 -2.39 9.21 10.79
CA GLN A 61 -1.61 9.72 11.93
C GLN A 61 -1.68 11.25 12.05
N ILE A 62 -1.63 11.96 10.92
CA ILE A 62 -1.67 13.43 10.90
C ILE A 62 -3.07 13.96 11.26
N ILE A 63 -4.12 13.28 10.80
CA ILE A 63 -5.51 13.58 11.19
C ILE A 63 -5.69 13.32 12.69
N GLY A 64 -5.16 12.20 13.21
CA GLY A 64 -5.00 11.92 14.64
C GLY A 64 -6.29 11.63 15.42
N GLU A 65 -7.45 12.10 14.96
CA GLU A 65 -8.75 11.91 15.61
C GLU A 65 -9.88 11.75 14.59
N ASN A 66 -10.86 10.92 14.91
CA ASN A 66 -12.02 10.62 14.06
C ASN A 66 -11.59 10.25 12.63
N VAL A 67 -10.50 9.49 12.52
CA VAL A 67 -9.93 9.02 11.26
C VAL A 67 -10.97 8.19 10.51
N ASP A 68 -11.20 8.61 9.27
CA ASP A 68 -12.06 7.94 8.29
C ASP A 68 -11.18 7.44 7.15
N VAL A 69 -10.96 6.13 7.11
CA VAL A 69 -10.08 5.49 6.12
C VAL A 69 -10.67 5.52 4.72
N ASP A 70 -12.01 5.49 4.60
CA ASP A 70 -12.68 5.50 3.30
C ASP A 70 -12.53 6.89 2.67
N ALA A 71 -12.69 7.94 3.47
CA ALA A 71 -12.47 9.32 3.04
C ALA A 71 -10.98 9.58 2.69
N ILE A 72 -10.03 9.05 3.46
CA ILE A 72 -8.59 9.15 3.15
C ILE A 72 -8.27 8.47 1.81
N HIS A 73 -8.74 7.24 1.63
CA HIS A 73 -8.53 6.48 0.39
C HIS A 73 -9.13 7.22 -0.81
N ALA A 74 -10.39 7.65 -0.70
CA ALA A 74 -11.07 8.40 -1.76
C ALA A 74 -10.36 9.73 -2.10
N ALA A 75 -9.91 10.48 -1.11
CA ALA A 75 -9.16 11.72 -1.33
C ALA A 75 -7.83 11.46 -2.04
N ARG A 76 -7.11 10.40 -1.64
CA ARG A 76 -5.83 10.01 -2.25
C ARG A 76 -5.99 9.57 -3.70
N GLU A 77 -6.98 8.73 -3.99
CA GLU A 77 -7.24 8.30 -5.37
C GLU A 77 -7.76 9.46 -6.24
N ALA A 78 -8.61 10.34 -5.71
CA ALA A 78 -9.05 11.53 -6.43
C ALA A 78 -7.88 12.45 -6.81
N LEU A 79 -6.92 12.67 -5.91
CA LEU A 79 -5.72 13.45 -6.20
C LEU A 79 -4.82 12.74 -7.21
N ARG A 80 -4.66 11.41 -7.09
CA ARG A 80 -3.89 10.58 -8.02
C ARG A 80 -4.46 10.64 -9.44
N ILE A 81 -5.78 10.53 -9.59
CA ILE A 81 -6.50 10.68 -10.88
C ILE A 81 -6.34 12.11 -11.42
N SER A 82 -6.42 13.13 -10.57
CA SER A 82 -6.23 14.52 -10.98
C SER A 82 -4.83 14.76 -11.55
N ILE A 83 -3.78 14.26 -10.88
CA ILE A 83 -2.40 14.28 -11.37
C ILE A 83 -2.31 13.55 -12.71
N ALA A 84 -2.80 12.32 -12.77
CA ALA A 84 -2.74 11.48 -13.96
C ALA A 84 -3.42 12.13 -15.18
N THR A 85 -4.53 12.84 -14.96
CA THR A 85 -5.29 13.50 -16.02
C THR A 85 -4.61 14.79 -16.50
N HIS A 86 -4.22 15.68 -15.58
CA HIS A 86 -3.69 17.01 -15.95
C HIS A 86 -2.21 16.98 -16.37
N ALA A 87 -1.47 15.96 -15.93
CA ALA A 87 -0.05 15.80 -16.25
C ALA A 87 0.21 14.61 -17.19
N LYS A 88 -0.83 14.03 -17.83
CA LYS A 88 -0.73 12.78 -18.61
C LYS A 88 0.45 12.77 -19.57
N ASP A 89 0.50 13.75 -20.48
CA ASP A 89 1.51 13.80 -21.54
C ASP A 89 2.93 13.98 -20.97
N ALA A 90 3.06 14.80 -19.92
CA ALA A 90 4.32 15.04 -19.24
C ALA A 90 4.81 13.82 -18.45
N LEU A 91 3.89 13.08 -17.82
CA LEU A 91 4.17 11.82 -17.14
C LEU A 91 4.60 10.74 -18.14
N LEU A 92 3.95 10.67 -19.31
CA LEU A 92 4.30 9.72 -20.36
C LEU A 92 5.68 10.01 -20.95
N ASP A 93 5.94 11.27 -21.32
CA ASP A 93 7.27 11.68 -21.82
C ASP A 93 8.36 11.43 -20.76
N ALA A 94 8.09 11.73 -19.48
CA ALA A 94 9.02 11.40 -18.41
C ALA A 94 9.25 9.88 -18.28
N TYR A 95 8.20 9.07 -18.32
CA TYR A 95 8.28 7.61 -18.27
C TYR A 95 9.16 7.04 -19.40
N GLU A 96 8.96 7.51 -20.63
CA GLU A 96 9.74 7.07 -21.79
C GLU A 96 11.20 7.52 -21.72
N ARG A 97 11.45 8.81 -21.41
CA ARG A 97 12.81 9.36 -21.27
C ARG A 97 13.59 8.70 -20.13
N MET A 98 12.93 8.20 -19.09
CA MET A 98 13.57 7.55 -17.95
C MET A 98 13.87 6.06 -18.17
N GLU A 99 13.61 5.52 -19.36
CA GLU A 99 13.98 4.15 -19.70
C GLU A 99 15.49 3.90 -19.62
N VAL A 100 15.92 3.03 -18.70
CA VAL A 100 17.29 2.53 -18.63
C VAL A 100 17.46 1.42 -19.66
N LYS A 101 18.32 1.64 -20.66
CA LYS A 101 18.65 0.67 -21.72
C LYS A 101 19.96 -0.03 -21.37
N GLY A 102 20.04 -1.32 -21.69
CA GLY A 102 21.24 -2.13 -21.45
C GLY A 102 21.13 -3.02 -20.21
N PRO A 103 22.25 -3.64 -19.78
CA PRO A 103 22.28 -4.51 -18.61
C PRO A 103 21.99 -3.71 -17.33
N TYR A 104 21.44 -4.38 -16.32
CA TYR A 104 21.15 -3.74 -15.04
C TYR A 104 22.42 -3.23 -14.35
N ASN A 105 22.38 -1.97 -13.92
CA ASN A 105 23.41 -1.33 -13.12
C ASN A 105 22.79 -0.71 -11.84
N PRO A 106 23.34 -0.99 -10.64
CA PRO A 106 22.86 -0.44 -9.38
C PRO A 106 23.35 1.00 -9.08
N ASP A 107 24.03 1.68 -10.01
CA ASP A 107 24.49 3.05 -9.79
C ASP A 107 23.34 4.05 -9.50
N ALA A 108 23.70 5.18 -8.90
CA ALA A 108 22.74 6.18 -8.45
C ALA A 108 21.96 6.81 -9.61
N ALA A 109 22.59 6.99 -10.77
CA ALA A 109 21.97 7.61 -11.93
C ALA A 109 20.83 6.73 -12.48
N ASP A 110 21.13 5.45 -12.73
CA ASP A 110 20.13 4.49 -13.21
C ASP A 110 19.07 4.19 -12.14
N ALA A 111 19.45 4.17 -10.87
CA ALA A 111 18.49 4.03 -9.76
C ALA A 111 17.48 5.19 -9.74
N GLY A 112 17.93 6.44 -9.86
CA GLY A 112 17.05 7.61 -9.89
C GLY A 112 16.13 7.63 -11.11
N ARG A 113 16.65 7.22 -12.28
CA ARG A 113 15.82 7.08 -13.49
C ARG A 113 14.73 6.03 -13.32
N ARG A 114 15.05 4.84 -12.78
CA ARG A 114 14.05 3.82 -12.45
C ARG A 114 13.04 4.33 -11.43
N ALA A 115 13.48 5.05 -10.39
CA ALA A 115 12.59 5.62 -9.39
C ALA A 115 11.55 6.57 -10.01
N LEU A 116 11.99 7.52 -10.84
CA LEU A 116 11.08 8.44 -11.52
C LEU A 116 10.18 7.74 -12.54
N ARG A 117 10.72 6.80 -13.33
CA ARG A 117 9.94 5.99 -14.29
C ARG A 117 8.79 5.26 -13.58
N ASN A 118 9.11 4.58 -12.47
CA ASN A 118 8.15 3.80 -11.71
C ASN A 118 7.12 4.67 -10.99
N ALA A 119 7.50 5.85 -10.52
CA ALA A 119 6.56 6.83 -9.97
C ALA A 119 5.58 7.34 -11.05
N CYS A 120 6.07 7.64 -12.26
CA CYS A 120 5.24 8.04 -13.38
C CYS A 120 4.26 6.93 -13.78
N LEU A 121 4.73 5.67 -13.86
CA LEU A 121 3.89 4.52 -14.17
C LEU A 121 2.71 4.36 -13.20
N GLY A 122 2.95 4.58 -11.90
CA GLY A 122 1.89 4.55 -10.88
C GLY A 122 0.79 5.59 -11.09
N TYR A 123 1.13 6.78 -11.62
CA TYR A 123 0.14 7.79 -12.00
C TYR A 123 -0.54 7.47 -13.32
N LEU A 124 0.21 7.06 -14.34
CA LEU A 124 -0.33 6.72 -15.65
C LEU A 124 -1.39 5.61 -15.56
N ALA A 125 -1.18 4.60 -14.71
CA ALA A 125 -2.15 3.53 -14.48
C ALA A 125 -3.40 3.96 -13.68
N ALA A 126 -3.43 5.17 -13.12
CA ALA A 126 -4.62 5.75 -12.51
C ALA A 126 -5.39 6.70 -13.45
N ALA A 127 -4.82 7.03 -14.62
CA ALA A 127 -5.54 7.81 -15.62
C ALA A 127 -6.75 7.01 -16.12
N PRO A 128 -7.86 7.68 -16.51
CA PRO A 128 -8.97 7.01 -17.17
C PRO A 128 -8.53 6.26 -18.44
N GLY A 129 -9.01 5.02 -18.61
CA GLY A 129 -8.69 4.14 -19.74
C GLY A 129 -7.61 3.11 -19.43
N ASP A 130 -7.27 2.29 -20.43
CA ASP A 130 -6.42 1.11 -20.23
C ASP A 130 -4.94 1.32 -20.59
N GLU A 131 -4.59 2.47 -21.18
CA GLU A 131 -3.22 2.75 -21.68
C GLU A 131 -2.15 2.59 -20.58
N GLY A 132 -2.39 3.15 -19.39
CA GLY A 132 -1.44 3.04 -18.27
C GLY A 132 -1.30 1.62 -17.73
N VAL A 133 -2.38 0.84 -17.75
CA VAL A 133 -2.39 -0.59 -17.38
C VAL A 133 -1.58 -1.39 -18.39
N MET A 134 -1.76 -1.11 -19.68
CA MET A 134 -0.99 -1.73 -20.75
C MET A 134 0.50 -1.40 -20.65
N LEU A 135 0.87 -0.17 -20.30
CA LEU A 135 2.27 0.20 -20.03
C LEU A 135 2.84 -0.59 -18.85
N ALA A 136 2.07 -0.80 -17.78
CA ALA A 136 2.52 -1.59 -16.63
C ALA A 136 2.71 -3.07 -17.01
N ALA A 137 1.79 -3.65 -17.77
CA ALA A 137 1.91 -5.01 -18.29
C ALA A 137 3.13 -5.16 -19.20
N GLU A 138 3.35 -4.21 -20.11
CA GLU A 138 4.51 -4.16 -21.01
C GLU A 138 5.83 -4.09 -20.20
N GLN A 139 5.90 -3.19 -19.21
CA GLN A 139 7.07 -3.07 -18.35
C GLN A 139 7.32 -4.36 -17.57
N PHE A 140 6.29 -4.99 -17.02
CA PHE A 140 6.42 -6.27 -16.31
C PHE A 140 7.01 -7.36 -17.22
N ARG A 141 6.48 -7.52 -18.45
CA ARG A 141 6.96 -8.53 -19.40
C ARG A 141 8.42 -8.29 -19.83
N LYS A 142 8.81 -7.03 -20.02
CA LYS A 142 10.13 -6.65 -20.51
C LYS A 142 11.18 -6.48 -19.41
N ALA A 143 10.77 -6.38 -18.14
CA ALA A 143 11.68 -6.10 -17.04
C ALA A 143 12.75 -7.19 -16.90
N THR A 144 14.01 -6.75 -16.98
CA THR A 144 15.20 -7.61 -16.80
C THR A 144 15.74 -7.58 -15.37
N ASN A 145 15.13 -6.77 -14.50
CA ASN A 145 15.52 -6.58 -13.11
C ASN A 145 14.32 -6.58 -12.17
N MET A 146 14.58 -6.83 -10.88
CA MET A 146 13.55 -6.96 -9.86
C MET A 146 12.86 -5.63 -9.52
N THR A 147 13.56 -4.49 -9.62
CA THR A 147 13.02 -3.16 -9.33
C THR A 147 11.86 -2.83 -10.27
N ASP A 148 12.08 -2.98 -11.58
CA ASP A 148 11.05 -2.65 -12.57
C ASP A 148 9.93 -3.70 -12.61
N SER A 149 10.27 -4.99 -12.40
CA SER A 149 9.29 -6.08 -12.31
C SER A 149 8.32 -5.86 -11.15
N ILE A 150 8.82 -5.52 -9.96
CA ILE A 150 8.00 -5.29 -8.78
C ILE A 150 7.20 -4.01 -8.90
N ALA A 151 7.78 -2.94 -9.44
CA ALA A 151 7.05 -1.69 -9.64
C ALA A 151 5.83 -1.92 -10.53
N ALA A 152 6.02 -2.58 -11.67
CA ALA A 152 4.95 -2.92 -12.58
C ALA A 152 3.92 -3.87 -11.96
N LEU A 153 4.36 -4.93 -11.26
CA LEU A 153 3.46 -5.87 -10.59
C LEU A 153 2.64 -5.21 -9.48
N SER A 154 3.26 -4.29 -8.72
CA SER A 154 2.58 -3.51 -7.68
C SER A 154 1.48 -2.66 -8.29
N VAL A 155 1.76 -1.97 -9.41
CA VAL A 155 0.75 -1.18 -10.14
C VAL A 155 -0.42 -2.06 -10.59
N LEU A 156 -0.13 -3.18 -11.26
CA LEU A 156 -1.15 -4.11 -11.74
C LEU A 156 -1.97 -4.72 -10.61
N SER A 157 -1.38 -4.96 -9.43
CA SER A 157 -2.10 -5.58 -8.31
C SER A 157 -3.28 -4.76 -7.79
N HIS A 158 -3.34 -3.46 -8.09
CA HIS A 158 -4.42 -2.55 -7.71
C HIS A 158 -5.53 -2.43 -8.76
N VAL A 159 -5.39 -3.07 -9.93
CA VAL A 159 -6.33 -2.93 -11.06
C VAL A 159 -6.98 -4.27 -11.39
N ASP A 160 -8.31 -4.30 -11.47
CA ASP A 160 -9.05 -5.51 -11.82
C ASP A 160 -9.03 -5.73 -13.34
N CYS A 161 -7.96 -6.36 -13.82
CA CYS A 161 -7.70 -6.60 -15.24
C CYS A 161 -7.10 -8.01 -15.47
N PRO A 162 -7.21 -8.57 -16.69
CA PRO A 162 -6.56 -9.82 -17.05
C PRO A 162 -5.04 -9.80 -16.81
N GLU A 163 -4.38 -8.69 -17.14
CA GLU A 163 -2.94 -8.49 -17.04
C GLU A 163 -2.44 -8.64 -15.60
N ARG A 164 -3.25 -8.27 -14.61
CA ARG A 164 -2.96 -8.51 -13.19
C ARG A 164 -2.81 -9.99 -12.89
N LYS A 165 -3.77 -10.82 -13.34
CA LYS A 165 -3.77 -12.26 -13.07
C LYS A 165 -2.60 -12.93 -13.76
N GLU A 166 -2.35 -12.56 -15.01
CA GLU A 166 -1.20 -13.05 -15.79
C GLU A 166 0.13 -12.69 -15.13
N ALA A 167 0.31 -11.43 -14.73
CA ALA A 167 1.55 -10.97 -14.10
C ALA A 167 1.78 -11.63 -12.73
N LEU A 168 0.75 -11.77 -11.90
CA LEU A 168 0.85 -12.46 -10.61
C LEU A 168 1.20 -13.94 -10.78
N SER A 169 0.61 -14.64 -11.76
CA SER A 169 0.91 -16.04 -12.06
C SER A 169 2.33 -16.18 -12.61
N ALA A 170 2.71 -15.37 -13.59
CA ALA A 170 4.04 -15.42 -14.20
C ALA A 170 5.14 -15.09 -13.19
N PHE A 171 4.92 -14.12 -12.30
CA PHE A 171 5.88 -13.81 -11.23
C PHE A 171 6.01 -14.99 -10.25
N HIS A 172 4.88 -15.58 -9.85
CA HIS A 172 4.88 -16.76 -8.99
C HIS A 172 5.67 -17.90 -9.65
N ASP A 173 5.32 -18.29 -10.88
CA ASP A 173 5.91 -19.47 -11.52
C ASP A 173 7.40 -19.33 -11.77
N ARG A 174 7.85 -18.10 -12.05
CA ARG A 174 9.26 -17.76 -12.21
C ARG A 174 10.04 -17.82 -10.90
N TRP A 175 9.44 -17.44 -9.78
CA TRP A 175 10.14 -17.21 -8.51
C TRP A 175 9.69 -18.09 -7.34
N LYS A 176 8.82 -19.08 -7.57
CA LYS A 176 8.25 -19.95 -6.52
C LYS A 176 9.29 -20.62 -5.62
N ASP A 177 10.49 -20.88 -6.15
CA ASP A 177 11.60 -21.51 -5.43
C ASP A 177 12.50 -20.49 -4.69
N ASP A 178 12.35 -19.19 -4.95
CA ASP A 178 13.02 -18.12 -4.20
C ASP A 178 12.12 -17.58 -3.09
N HIS A 179 12.39 -18.02 -1.87
CA HIS A 179 11.58 -17.66 -0.72
C HIS A 179 11.52 -16.16 -0.43
N LEU A 180 12.59 -15.39 -0.68
CA LEU A 180 12.63 -13.94 -0.40
C LEU A 180 11.86 -13.16 -1.46
N VAL A 181 11.89 -13.62 -2.71
CA VAL A 181 11.09 -13.01 -3.78
C VAL A 181 9.61 -13.32 -3.58
N MET A 182 9.27 -14.53 -3.14
CA MET A 182 7.89 -14.88 -2.81
C MET A 182 7.31 -14.09 -1.64
N ASP A 183 8.13 -13.57 -0.72
CA ASP A 183 7.66 -12.63 0.30
C ASP A 183 7.11 -11.34 -0.32
N LYS A 184 7.76 -10.86 -1.40
CA LYS A 184 7.32 -9.66 -2.13
C LYS A 184 6.01 -9.93 -2.86
N TRP A 185 5.88 -11.10 -3.47
CA TRP A 185 4.64 -11.53 -4.13
C TRP A 185 3.45 -11.63 -3.17
N LEU A 186 3.66 -12.17 -1.96
CA LEU A 186 2.65 -12.19 -0.90
C LEU A 186 2.27 -10.78 -0.44
N ALA A 187 3.27 -9.92 -0.22
CA ALA A 187 3.05 -8.55 0.25
C ALA A 187 2.29 -7.69 -0.76
N ILE A 188 2.64 -7.78 -2.04
CA ILE A 188 1.96 -7.05 -3.11
C ILE A 188 0.46 -7.39 -3.14
N GLN A 189 0.11 -8.67 -3.06
CA GLN A 189 -1.30 -9.08 -3.03
C GLN A 189 -2.01 -8.63 -1.75
N ALA A 190 -1.34 -8.70 -0.60
CA ALA A 190 -1.88 -8.25 0.68
C ALA A 190 -2.18 -6.74 0.73
N MET A 191 -1.48 -5.96 -0.11
CA MET A 191 -1.60 -4.50 -0.18
C MET A 191 -2.56 -4.01 -1.26
N SER A 192 -3.18 -4.90 -2.05
CA SER A 192 -4.12 -4.52 -3.09
C SER A 192 -5.31 -3.71 -2.53
N SER A 193 -5.74 -2.71 -3.29
CA SER A 193 -6.92 -1.89 -2.99
C SER A 193 -8.21 -2.51 -3.53
N LEU A 194 -8.13 -3.60 -4.29
CA LEU A 194 -9.30 -4.20 -4.92
C LEU A 194 -10.26 -4.84 -3.91
N PRO A 195 -11.58 -4.81 -4.19
CA PRO A 195 -12.54 -5.59 -3.42
C PRO A 195 -12.12 -7.07 -3.33
N GLY A 196 -12.39 -7.71 -2.19
CA GLY A 196 -12.05 -9.13 -1.96
C GLY A 196 -10.60 -9.39 -1.55
N THR A 197 -9.76 -8.36 -1.38
CA THR A 197 -8.35 -8.53 -0.96
C THR A 197 -8.20 -9.30 0.35
N LEU A 198 -9.07 -9.10 1.33
CA LEU A 198 -9.03 -9.88 2.57
C LEU A 198 -9.26 -11.38 2.32
N ASP A 199 -10.17 -11.75 1.41
CA ASP A 199 -10.43 -13.16 1.11
C ASP A 199 -9.27 -13.79 0.35
N GLU A 200 -8.62 -13.01 -0.52
CA GLU A 200 -7.37 -13.43 -1.15
C GLU A 200 -6.24 -13.63 -0.12
N VAL A 201 -6.09 -12.72 0.84
CA VAL A 201 -5.12 -12.87 1.94
C VAL A 201 -5.41 -14.14 2.75
N LYS A 202 -6.68 -14.42 3.09
CA LYS A 202 -7.06 -15.67 3.77
C LYS A 202 -6.70 -16.88 2.92
N ARG A 203 -7.01 -16.88 1.62
CA ARG A 203 -6.66 -17.96 0.69
C ARG A 203 -5.16 -18.22 0.65
N LEU A 204 -4.36 -17.15 0.60
CA LEU A 204 -2.90 -17.22 0.58
C LEU A 204 -2.30 -17.79 1.87
N THR A 205 -3.03 -17.81 2.99
CA THR A 205 -2.56 -18.51 4.21
C THR A 205 -2.49 -20.04 4.05
N GLY A 206 -3.15 -20.60 3.03
CA GLY A 206 -3.04 -22.01 2.65
C GLY A 206 -2.11 -22.27 1.45
N HIS A 207 -1.44 -21.24 0.94
CA HIS A 207 -0.59 -21.34 -0.24
C HIS A 207 0.78 -21.93 0.09
N SER A 208 1.40 -22.67 -0.84
CA SER A 208 2.72 -23.32 -0.66
C SER A 208 3.84 -22.34 -0.31
N ALA A 209 3.76 -21.11 -0.83
CA ALA A 209 4.70 -20.03 -0.53
C ALA A 209 4.57 -19.45 0.89
N PHE A 210 3.58 -19.86 1.68
CA PHE A 210 3.28 -19.33 3.01
C PHE A 210 3.33 -20.42 4.08
N THR A 211 3.83 -20.07 5.27
CA THR A 211 3.70 -20.90 6.47
C THR A 211 3.70 -20.04 7.72
N MET A 212 2.80 -20.33 8.66
CA MET A 212 2.72 -19.62 9.95
C MET A 212 3.96 -19.82 10.82
N LYS A 213 4.75 -20.88 10.58
CA LYS A 213 5.98 -21.17 11.33
C LYS A 213 7.14 -20.24 10.97
N ASN A 214 7.07 -19.56 9.82
CA ASN A 214 8.13 -18.67 9.35
C ASN A 214 7.73 -17.20 9.59
N PRO A 215 8.43 -16.46 10.48
CA PRO A 215 8.13 -15.06 10.78
C PRO A 215 8.15 -14.15 9.55
N ASN A 216 9.01 -14.41 8.57
CA ASN A 216 9.08 -13.61 7.34
C ASN A 216 7.83 -13.78 6.49
N LYS A 217 7.26 -15.01 6.43
CA LYS A 217 6.00 -15.28 5.71
C LYS A 217 4.82 -14.61 6.37
N VAL A 218 4.73 -14.69 7.70
CA VAL A 218 3.71 -13.97 8.50
C VAL A 218 3.79 -12.48 8.25
N ARG A 219 5.01 -11.91 8.29
CA ARG A 219 5.24 -10.49 8.01
C ARG A 219 4.82 -10.13 6.58
N ALA A 220 5.26 -10.92 5.60
CA ALA A 220 5.02 -10.69 4.19
C ALA A 220 3.52 -10.63 3.85
N LEU A 221 2.71 -11.53 4.40
CA LEU A 221 1.28 -11.62 4.09
C LEU A 221 0.41 -10.87 5.11
N ILE A 222 0.41 -11.33 6.36
CA ILE A 222 -0.57 -10.91 7.38
C ILE A 222 -0.21 -9.53 7.93
N THR A 223 1.08 -9.29 8.26
CA THR A 223 1.49 -7.98 8.75
C THR A 223 1.40 -6.92 7.65
N SER A 224 1.75 -7.24 6.39
CA SER A 224 1.57 -6.30 5.27
C SER A 224 0.11 -5.91 5.08
N PHE A 225 -0.83 -6.86 5.14
CA PHE A 225 -2.27 -6.55 5.11
C PHE A 225 -2.65 -5.60 6.26
N ALA A 226 -2.31 -5.95 7.49
CA ALA A 226 -2.73 -5.20 8.67
C ALA A 226 -2.07 -3.82 8.80
N ALA A 227 -0.81 -3.67 8.37
CA ALA A 227 -0.05 -2.43 8.51
C ALA A 227 -0.22 -1.50 7.30
N ASN A 228 -0.24 -2.06 6.08
CA ASN A 228 -0.08 -1.29 4.86
C ASN A 228 -1.36 -1.21 4.01
N ASN A 229 -2.39 -2.01 4.31
CA ASN A 229 -3.68 -1.96 3.62
C ASN A 229 -4.76 -1.33 4.51
N GLN A 230 -4.69 0.00 4.68
CA GLN A 230 -5.57 0.73 5.58
C GLN A 230 -7.05 0.57 5.19
N LEU A 231 -7.35 0.62 3.89
CA LEU A 231 -8.70 0.43 3.36
C LEU A 231 -9.33 -0.90 3.81
N HIS A 232 -8.64 -2.03 3.59
CA HIS A 232 -9.23 -3.36 3.83
C HIS A 232 -9.01 -3.89 5.26
N PHE A 233 -7.93 -3.50 5.94
CA PHE A 233 -7.76 -3.83 7.35
C PHE A 233 -8.84 -3.15 8.20
N HIS A 234 -9.11 -1.88 7.91
CA HIS A 234 -10.12 -1.07 8.59
C HIS A 234 -11.49 -1.11 7.88
N GLU A 235 -11.84 -2.17 7.16
CA GLU A 235 -13.17 -2.28 6.53
C GLU A 235 -14.29 -2.08 7.58
N ALA A 236 -15.37 -1.39 7.22
CA ALA A 236 -16.42 -0.95 8.14
C ALA A 236 -17.14 -2.08 8.92
N LYS A 237 -17.05 -3.33 8.46
CA LYS A 237 -17.60 -4.52 9.14
C LYS A 237 -16.64 -5.16 10.15
N GLY A 238 -15.37 -4.75 10.17
CA GLY A 238 -14.35 -5.24 11.10
C GLY A 238 -13.81 -6.64 10.81
N GLN A 239 -14.01 -7.16 9.59
CA GLN A 239 -13.54 -8.50 9.21
C GLN A 239 -12.01 -8.59 9.23
N GLY A 240 -11.31 -7.53 8.82
CA GLY A 240 -9.86 -7.43 8.91
C GLY A 240 -9.36 -7.53 10.35
N TYR A 241 -10.02 -6.83 11.29
CA TYR A 241 -9.70 -6.92 12.72
C TYR A 241 -9.86 -8.34 13.25
N ARG A 242 -10.98 -8.99 12.93
CA ARG A 242 -11.26 -10.34 13.39
C ARG A 242 -10.21 -11.33 12.88
N PHE A 243 -9.91 -11.27 11.58
CA PHE A 243 -8.90 -12.10 10.94
C PHE A 243 -7.52 -11.94 11.61
N VAL A 244 -7.05 -10.70 11.78
CA VAL A 244 -5.73 -10.46 12.38
C VAL A 244 -5.70 -10.88 13.84
N ALA A 245 -6.77 -10.63 14.61
CA ALA A 245 -6.87 -11.07 16.00
C ALA A 245 -6.85 -12.60 16.13
N ASP A 246 -7.53 -13.32 15.24
CA ASP A 246 -7.46 -14.80 15.19
C ASP A 246 -6.04 -15.28 14.87
N LYS A 247 -5.34 -14.59 13.96
CA LYS A 247 -3.93 -14.89 13.64
C LYS A 247 -2.95 -14.53 14.75
N VAL A 248 -3.21 -13.49 15.55
CA VAL A 248 -2.44 -13.19 16.76
C VAL A 248 -2.55 -14.35 17.75
N LEU A 249 -3.76 -14.84 18.02
CA LEU A 249 -3.97 -15.96 18.96
C LEU A 249 -3.38 -17.28 18.45
N GLU A 250 -3.42 -17.52 17.15
CA GLU A 250 -2.75 -18.67 16.53
C GLU A 250 -1.22 -18.57 16.68
N LEU A 251 -0.65 -17.39 16.37
CA LEU A 251 0.78 -17.14 16.49
C LEU A 251 1.26 -17.14 17.92
N ASP A 252 0.44 -16.74 18.89
CA ASP A 252 0.83 -16.69 20.30
C ASP A 252 1.32 -18.06 20.79
N LYS A 253 0.66 -19.13 20.35
CA LYS A 253 1.03 -20.51 20.68
C LYS A 253 2.33 -20.98 20.01
N LEU A 254 2.72 -20.36 18.90
CA LEU A 254 3.86 -20.77 18.07
C LEU A 254 5.10 -19.89 18.31
N ASN A 255 4.88 -18.58 18.41
CA ASN A 255 5.88 -17.53 18.54
C ASN A 255 5.23 -16.26 19.14
N PRO A 256 5.18 -16.16 20.49
CA PRO A 256 4.66 -15.00 21.22
C PRO A 256 5.19 -13.64 20.76
N GLN A 257 6.47 -13.56 20.40
CA GLN A 257 7.10 -12.29 20.00
C GLN A 257 6.57 -11.81 18.64
N VAL A 258 6.36 -12.73 17.69
CA VAL A 258 5.78 -12.39 16.39
C VAL A 258 4.30 -12.03 16.55
N ALA A 259 3.56 -12.75 17.40
CA ALA A 259 2.18 -12.43 17.74
C ALA A 259 2.05 -11.02 18.34
N ALA A 260 2.89 -10.68 19.30
CA ALA A 260 2.93 -9.36 19.94
C ALA A 260 3.27 -8.24 18.94
N ARG A 261 4.20 -8.49 18.00
CA ARG A 261 4.50 -7.55 16.92
C ARG A 261 3.32 -7.34 15.98
N LEU A 262 2.62 -8.41 15.60
CA LEU A 262 1.41 -8.31 14.77
C LEU A 262 0.29 -7.56 15.50
N LEU A 263 0.08 -7.83 16.78
CA LEU A 263 -0.88 -7.11 17.62
C LEU A 263 -0.60 -5.60 17.67
N GLY A 264 0.66 -5.20 17.51
CA GLY A 264 1.06 -3.80 17.41
C GLY A 264 0.32 -2.98 16.33
N THR A 265 -0.26 -3.64 15.31
CA THR A 265 -1.10 -2.99 14.28
C THR A 265 -2.39 -2.39 14.85
N PHE A 266 -2.83 -2.81 16.04
CA PHE A 266 -3.99 -2.26 16.72
C PHE A 266 -3.68 -1.01 17.57
N LYS A 267 -2.41 -0.62 17.74
CA LYS A 267 -2.01 0.46 18.68
C LYS A 267 -2.75 1.78 18.46
N SER A 268 -3.00 2.13 17.20
CA SER A 268 -3.65 3.40 16.85
C SER A 268 -5.18 3.34 16.89
N TRP A 269 -5.81 2.30 17.46
CA TRP A 269 -7.27 2.11 17.41
C TRP A 269 -8.11 3.31 17.89
N ARG A 270 -7.57 4.12 18.81
CA ARG A 270 -8.26 5.30 19.36
C ARG A 270 -8.41 6.46 18.38
N GLN A 271 -7.56 6.56 17.35
CA GLN A 271 -7.63 7.66 16.39
C GLN A 271 -8.83 7.53 15.44
N PHE A 272 -9.36 6.31 15.25
CA PHE A 272 -10.44 6.04 14.30
C PHE A 272 -11.80 6.52 14.82
N GLU A 273 -12.73 6.73 13.90
CA GLU A 273 -14.13 7.02 14.21
C GLU A 273 -14.79 5.94 15.08
N ALA A 274 -15.89 6.30 15.75
CA ALA A 274 -16.47 5.55 16.85
C ALA A 274 -16.81 4.08 16.53
N LYS A 275 -17.26 3.77 15.31
CA LYS A 275 -17.63 2.41 14.89
C LYS A 275 -16.39 1.52 14.78
N ARG A 276 -15.39 1.92 13.99
CA ARG A 276 -14.10 1.19 13.88
C ARG A 276 -13.39 1.06 15.22
N ARG A 277 -13.39 2.13 16.01
CA ARG A 277 -12.84 2.15 17.37
C ARG A 277 -13.47 1.06 18.25
N LYS A 278 -14.81 0.96 18.28
CA LYS A 278 -15.54 -0.08 19.03
C LYS A 278 -15.19 -1.49 18.55
N LEU A 279 -15.07 -1.70 17.24
CA LEU A 279 -14.75 -3.00 16.66
C LEU A 279 -13.33 -3.46 17.02
N MET A 280 -12.33 -2.57 16.91
CA MET A 280 -10.96 -2.87 17.32
C MET A 280 -10.86 -3.11 18.84
N GLN A 281 -11.55 -2.30 19.64
CA GLN A 281 -11.59 -2.47 21.10
C GLN A 281 -12.17 -3.84 21.49
N LYS A 282 -13.22 -4.28 20.80
CA LYS A 282 -13.81 -5.61 21.01
C LYS A 282 -12.80 -6.72 20.79
N GLU A 283 -12.05 -6.67 19.69
CA GLU A 283 -11.03 -7.69 19.39
C GLU A 283 -9.83 -7.60 20.36
N LEU A 284 -9.39 -6.41 20.75
CA LEU A 284 -8.37 -6.23 21.79
C LEU A 284 -8.79 -6.83 23.14
N LYS A 285 -10.03 -6.58 23.58
CA LYS A 285 -10.60 -7.17 24.80
C LYS A 285 -10.68 -8.70 24.71
N ARG A 286 -11.07 -9.21 23.54
CA ARG A 286 -11.12 -10.66 23.30
C ARG A 286 -9.73 -11.30 23.42
N ILE A 287 -8.71 -10.68 22.83
CA ILE A 287 -7.33 -11.15 22.94
C ILE A 287 -6.89 -11.13 24.41
N ALA A 288 -7.01 -9.99 25.08
CA ALA A 288 -6.59 -9.82 26.47
C ALA A 288 -7.29 -10.79 27.45
N GLY A 289 -8.54 -11.18 27.16
CA GLY A 289 -9.32 -12.13 27.95
C GLY A 289 -9.14 -13.60 27.56
N THR A 290 -8.20 -13.94 26.68
CA THR A 290 -7.95 -15.33 26.29
C THR A 290 -7.18 -16.08 27.37
N GLU A 291 -7.68 -17.23 27.81
CA GLU A 291 -6.96 -18.10 28.76
C GLU A 291 -5.68 -18.67 28.15
N GLY A 292 -4.61 -18.72 28.94
CA GLY A 292 -3.31 -19.25 28.50
C GLY A 292 -2.54 -18.34 27.54
N LEU A 293 -2.94 -17.07 27.40
CA LEU A 293 -2.23 -16.08 26.58
C LEU A 293 -0.81 -15.85 27.10
N SER A 294 0.17 -15.75 26.19
CA SER A 294 1.54 -15.43 26.56
C SER A 294 1.66 -14.07 27.23
N ARG A 295 2.71 -13.90 28.03
CA ARG A 295 3.02 -12.62 28.67
C ARG A 295 3.26 -11.51 27.64
N ASP A 296 3.96 -11.80 26.55
CA ASP A 296 4.25 -10.84 25.48
C ASP A 296 2.96 -10.25 24.87
N VAL A 297 2.01 -11.13 24.52
CA VAL A 297 0.75 -10.68 23.91
C VAL A 297 -0.18 -10.03 24.93
N TYR A 298 -0.25 -10.58 26.16
CA TYR A 298 -1.03 -9.98 27.25
C TYR A 298 -0.58 -8.55 27.56
N GLU A 299 0.73 -8.32 27.67
CA GLU A 299 1.29 -6.99 27.96
C GLU A 299 0.95 -5.98 26.85
N ILE A 300 1.11 -6.36 25.58
CA ILE A 300 0.76 -5.48 24.46
C ILE A 300 -0.74 -5.22 24.41
N ALA A 301 -1.58 -6.24 24.61
CA ALA A 301 -3.04 -6.09 24.58
C ALA A 301 -3.54 -5.14 25.67
N THR A 302 -3.09 -5.35 26.91
CA THR A 302 -3.48 -4.54 28.07
C THR A 302 -2.96 -3.11 27.98
N LYS A 303 -1.68 -2.90 27.59
CA LYS A 303 -1.13 -1.55 27.35
C LYS A 303 -1.83 -0.81 26.22
N THR A 304 -2.30 -1.53 25.19
CA THR A 304 -3.04 -0.90 24.09
C THR A 304 -4.47 -0.52 24.51
N LEU A 305 -5.07 -1.25 25.45
CA LEU A 305 -6.40 -0.98 26.00
C LEU A 305 -6.42 0.08 27.11
N ALA A 306 -5.32 0.22 27.86
CA ALA A 306 -5.08 1.32 28.80
C ALA A 306 -4.95 2.65 28.05
#